data_AF-A0A2D8RM52-F1
#
_entry.id   AF-A0A2D8RM52-F1
#
_cell.length_a   1.000
_cell.length_b   1.000
_cell.length_c   1.000
_cell.angle_alpha   90.00
_cell.angle_beta   90.00
_cell.angle_gamma   90.00
#
_symmetry.space_group_name_H-M   'P 1'
#
loop_
_entity.id
_entity.type
_entity.pdbx_description
1 polymer ?
#
loop_
_entity_poly.entity_id
_entity_poly.type
_entity_poly.pdbx_seq_one_letter_code
_entity_poly.pdbx_strand_id
1 'polypeptide(L)'
;MSLSIRFAWAITGFCSLPARRLQILGFATFTWAPAPLAYASVDGLPSFDPGIIEFLDLNCYECHNDVDRKGSLDLTSLPFNPDDAAAMTLWSLV
;
A
#
# COMPACT_ATOMS: atom_id res chain seq x y z
N MET A 1 -43.55 -14.98 -6.04
CA MET A 1 -43.99 -13.59 -6.28
C MET A 1 -44.82 -13.12 -5.09
N SER A 2 -44.27 -12.30 -4.20
CA SER A 2 -45.01 -11.25 -3.48
C SER A 2 -44.02 -10.44 -2.65
N LEU A 3 -43.84 -9.19 -3.06
CA LEU A 3 -43.01 -8.16 -2.47
C LEU A 3 -43.83 -7.48 -1.36
N SER A 4 -43.26 -7.26 -0.17
CA SER A 4 -43.84 -6.34 0.80
C SER A 4 -42.73 -5.72 1.65
N ILE A 5 -42.16 -4.65 1.09
CA ILE A 5 -41.27 -3.71 1.75
C ILE A 5 -42.15 -2.86 2.68
N ARG A 6 -41.95 -2.97 3.99
CA ARG A 6 -42.52 -2.03 4.96
C ARG A 6 -41.47 -0.99 5.32
N PHE A 7 -41.61 0.20 4.72
CA PHE A 7 -40.95 1.42 5.18
C PHE A 7 -41.55 1.79 6.55
N ALA A 8 -40.79 1.58 7.62
CA ALA A 8 -41.07 2.15 8.93
C ALA A 8 -40.11 3.32 9.15
N TRP A 9 -40.47 4.50 8.64
CA TRP A 9 -39.90 5.76 9.08
C TRP A 9 -40.59 6.15 10.39
N ALA A 10 -39.94 5.89 11.52
CA ALA A 10 -40.33 6.44 12.82
C ALA A 10 -39.34 7.54 13.19
N ILE A 11 -39.65 8.76 12.73
CA ILE A 11 -38.99 10.00 13.14
C ILE A 11 -39.69 10.48 14.42
N THR A 12 -39.20 10.13 15.60
CA THR A 12 -39.54 10.87 16.84
C THR A 12 -38.48 10.63 17.90
N GLY A 13 -37.63 11.63 18.10
CA GLY A 13 -36.61 11.62 19.13
C GLY A 13 -35.96 12.98 19.28
N PHE A 14 -36.77 14.04 19.41
CA PHE A 14 -36.29 15.38 19.79
C PHE A 14 -35.86 15.33 21.26
N CYS A 15 -34.60 14.96 21.49
CA CYS A 15 -33.99 15.07 22.82
C CYS A 15 -33.59 16.54 23.03
N SER A 16 -34.32 17.18 23.92
CA SER A 16 -34.15 18.56 24.35
C SER A 16 -32.75 18.80 24.91
N LEU A 17 -31.88 19.47 24.15
CA LEU A 17 -30.57 19.94 24.63
C LEU A 17 -30.77 21.20 25.48
N PRO A 18 -30.38 21.22 26.77
CA PRO A 18 -30.38 22.45 27.54
C PRO A 18 -29.29 23.40 27.03
N ALA A 19 -29.72 24.62 26.74
CA ALA A 19 -28.86 25.76 26.46
C ALA A 19 -27.81 25.92 27.56
N ARG A 20 -26.53 25.66 27.25
CA ARG A 20 -25.42 25.96 28.14
C ARG A 20 -24.44 26.90 27.45
N ARG A 21 -24.76 28.18 27.65
CA ARG A 21 -23.85 29.32 27.84
C ARG A 21 -22.54 29.24 27.07
N LEU A 22 -22.58 29.81 25.87
CA LEU A 22 -21.46 30.17 25.03
C LEU A 22 -20.50 31.09 25.81
N GLN A 23 -19.38 30.55 26.30
CA GLN A 23 -18.22 31.35 26.66
C GLN A 23 -17.23 31.26 25.50
N ILE A 24 -17.37 32.20 24.57
CA ILE A 24 -16.27 32.62 23.69
C ILE A 24 -15.25 33.29 24.59
N LEU A 25 -14.02 32.77 24.65
CA LEU A 25 -12.78 33.54 24.84
C LEU A 25 -11.60 32.57 24.88
N GLY A 26 -10.82 32.56 23.81
CA GLY A 26 -9.57 31.82 23.74
C GLY A 26 -9.27 31.25 22.37
N PHE A 27 -9.29 32.06 21.31
CA PHE A 27 -8.54 31.74 20.08
C PHE A 27 -7.05 31.83 20.42
N ALA A 28 -6.50 30.77 21.01
CA ALA A 28 -5.07 30.55 20.94
C ALA A 28 -4.77 30.30 19.46
N THR A 29 -4.08 31.26 18.84
CA THR A 29 -3.55 31.14 17.49
C THR A 29 -2.57 29.97 17.48
N PHE A 30 -3.09 28.78 17.17
CA PHE A 30 -2.28 27.63 16.83
C PHE A 30 -1.66 27.94 15.47
N THR A 31 -0.52 28.63 15.48
CA THR A 31 0.30 28.78 14.28
C THR A 31 0.78 27.38 13.93
N TRP A 32 0.09 26.73 13.01
CA TRP A 32 0.55 25.55 12.30
C TRP A 32 1.84 25.95 11.58
N ALA A 33 2.97 25.80 12.27
CA ALA A 33 4.26 25.75 11.61
C ALA A 33 4.28 24.42 10.84
N PRO A 34 4.38 24.40 9.51
CA PRO A 34 4.62 23.15 8.80
C PRO A 34 5.95 22.62 9.35
N ALA A 35 5.91 21.45 9.99
CA ALA A 35 7.12 20.73 10.32
C ALA A 35 7.94 20.59 9.02
N PRO A 36 9.25 20.87 9.03
CA PRO A 36 10.07 20.58 7.87
C PRO A 36 9.86 19.11 7.53
N LEU A 37 9.37 18.85 6.33
CA LEU A 37 9.37 17.50 5.76
C LEU A 37 10.84 17.11 5.69
N ALA A 38 11.30 16.33 6.68
CA ALA A 38 12.56 15.65 6.59
C ALA A 38 12.46 14.77 5.34
N TYR A 39 13.20 15.15 4.30
CA TYR A 39 13.46 14.26 3.19
C TYR A 39 14.18 13.07 3.81
N ALA A 40 13.53 11.90 3.83
CA ALA A 40 14.22 10.68 4.20
C ALA A 40 15.33 10.50 3.16
N SER A 41 16.58 10.70 3.58
CA SER A 41 17.73 10.33 2.78
C SER A 41 17.70 8.82 2.60
N VAL A 42 17.85 8.37 1.36
CA VAL A 42 17.90 6.93 0.97
C VAL A 42 19.20 6.24 1.43
N ASP A 43 19.96 6.87 2.32
CA ASP A 43 21.15 6.33 2.95
C ASP A 43 20.75 5.22 3.92
N GLY A 44 20.51 4.02 3.37
CA GLY A 44 20.06 2.85 4.12
C GLY A 44 19.02 1.99 3.41
N LEU A 45 18.71 2.21 2.12
CA LEU A 45 17.98 1.21 1.36
C LEU A 45 18.78 -0.11 1.39
N PRO A 46 18.13 -1.25 1.66
CA PRO A 46 18.80 -2.53 1.61
C PRO A 46 19.42 -2.70 0.23
N SER A 47 20.75 -2.67 0.15
CA SER A 47 21.46 -3.10 -1.04
C SER A 47 21.31 -4.61 -1.12
N PHE A 48 20.76 -5.10 -2.23
CA PHE A 48 20.68 -6.54 -2.45
C PHE A 48 22.07 -7.13 -2.55
N ASP A 49 22.24 -8.32 -1.96
CA ASP A 49 23.51 -9.04 -2.04
C ASP A 49 23.79 -9.36 -3.51
N PRO A 50 24.97 -8.99 -4.06
CA PRO A 50 25.31 -9.28 -5.45
C PRO A 50 25.27 -10.79 -5.76
N GLY A 51 25.45 -11.66 -4.76
CA GLY A 51 25.34 -13.11 -4.88
C GLY A 51 23.92 -13.63 -5.16
N ILE A 52 22.87 -12.79 -5.04
CA ILE A 52 21.52 -13.17 -5.45
C ILE A 52 21.44 -13.42 -6.95
N ILE A 53 22.15 -12.62 -7.76
CA ILE A 53 22.14 -12.80 -9.22
C ILE A 53 22.77 -14.13 -9.60
N GLU A 54 23.92 -14.45 -9.01
CA GLU A 54 24.60 -15.74 -9.20
C GLU A 54 23.73 -16.91 -8.71
N PHE A 55 23.06 -16.75 -7.57
CA PHE A 55 22.12 -17.74 -7.06
C PHE A 55 20.97 -18.00 -8.05
N LEU A 56 20.33 -16.96 -8.57
CA LEU A 56 19.23 -17.10 -9.53
C LEU A 56 19.69 -17.74 -10.85
N ASP A 57 20.90 -17.42 -11.30
CA ASP A 57 21.48 -18.02 -12.50
C ASP A 57 21.66 -19.54 -12.34
N LEU A 58 22.31 -19.95 -11.25
CA LEU A 58 22.63 -21.35 -10.97
C LEU A 58 21.43 -22.20 -10.57
N ASN A 59 20.37 -21.60 -10.01
CA ASN A 59 19.27 -22.37 -9.40
C ASN A 59 17.92 -22.17 -10.09
N CYS A 60 17.75 -21.12 -10.90
CA CYS A 60 16.45 -20.79 -11.48
C CYS A 60 16.52 -20.71 -13.01
N TYR A 61 17.45 -19.93 -13.57
CA TYR A 61 17.51 -19.71 -15.02
C TYR A 61 17.91 -20.96 -15.81
N GLU A 62 18.62 -21.92 -15.22
CA GLU A 62 18.90 -23.19 -15.90
C GLU A 62 17.64 -23.95 -16.36
N CYS A 63 16.52 -23.85 -15.64
CA CYS A 63 15.26 -24.53 -16.00
C CYS A 63 14.15 -23.59 -16.45
N HIS A 64 14.17 -22.34 -15.99
CA HIS A 64 13.14 -21.34 -16.23
C HIS A 64 13.64 -20.25 -17.18
N ASN A 65 14.11 -20.68 -18.35
CA ASN A 65 14.60 -19.82 -19.42
C ASN A 65 13.63 -19.83 -20.63
N ASP A 66 13.99 -19.07 -21.65
CA ASP A 66 13.22 -18.90 -22.88
C ASP A 66 13.15 -20.16 -23.77
N VAL A 67 13.98 -21.16 -23.50
CA VAL A 67 14.04 -22.45 -24.22
C VAL A 67 13.27 -23.54 -23.49
N ASP A 68 13.68 -23.89 -22.27
CA ASP A 68 13.14 -25.01 -21.49
C ASP A 68 11.77 -24.70 -20.90
N ARG A 69 11.56 -23.44 -20.46
CA ARG A 69 10.29 -22.93 -19.92
C ARG A 69 9.61 -23.90 -18.95
N LYS A 70 10.37 -24.51 -18.04
CA LYS A 70 9.82 -25.53 -17.12
C LYS A 70 8.67 -24.92 -16.31
N GLY A 71 7.54 -25.62 -16.21
CA GLY A 71 6.35 -25.09 -15.55
C GLY A 71 5.70 -23.91 -16.28
N SER A 72 5.95 -23.76 -17.58
CA SER A 72 5.47 -22.65 -18.41
C SER A 72 5.97 -21.27 -17.94
N LEU A 73 7.13 -21.24 -17.31
CA LEU A 73 7.73 -20.05 -16.72
C LEU A 73 9.07 -19.73 -17.41
N ASP A 74 9.22 -18.47 -17.84
CA ASP A 74 10.44 -17.91 -18.39
C ASP A 74 10.85 -16.69 -17.57
N LEU A 75 11.82 -16.88 -16.67
CA LEU A 75 12.34 -15.82 -15.82
C LEU A 75 13.40 -14.97 -16.53
N THR A 76 13.92 -15.39 -17.68
CA THR A 76 14.83 -14.54 -18.48
C THR A 76 14.08 -13.35 -19.10
N SER A 77 12.77 -13.50 -19.29
CA SER A 77 11.87 -12.41 -19.68
C SER A 77 11.51 -11.45 -18.54
N LEU A 78 11.81 -11.82 -17.29
CA LEU A 78 11.54 -11.02 -16.09
C LEU A 78 12.85 -10.84 -15.29
N PRO A 79 13.76 -9.93 -15.70
CA PRO A 79 15.04 -9.74 -15.03
C PRO A 79 14.86 -9.36 -13.56
N PHE A 80 15.69 -9.91 -12.67
CA PHE A 80 15.72 -9.50 -11.27
C PHE A 80 16.34 -8.10 -11.17
N ASN A 81 15.51 -7.09 -10.93
CA ASN A 81 15.93 -5.72 -10.67
C ASN A 81 15.23 -5.17 -9.43
N PRO A 82 15.92 -5.07 -8.28
CA PRO A 82 15.32 -4.61 -7.03
C PRO A 82 14.91 -3.14 -7.03
N ASP A 83 15.49 -2.33 -7.92
CA ASP A 83 15.17 -0.91 -8.06
C ASP A 83 13.91 -0.68 -8.92
N ASP A 84 13.42 -1.73 -9.59
CA ASP A 84 12.18 -1.70 -10.37
C ASP A 84 11.03 -2.35 -9.58
N ALA A 85 10.22 -1.50 -8.94
CA ALA A 85 9.06 -1.94 -8.16
C ALA A 85 8.03 -2.72 -9.01
N ALA A 86 7.89 -2.42 -10.30
CA ALA A 86 6.97 -3.14 -11.17
C ALA A 86 7.48 -4.56 -11.44
N ALA A 87 8.78 -4.71 -11.72
CA ALA A 87 9.42 -6.00 -11.85
C ALA A 87 9.32 -6.81 -10.54
N MET A 88 9.59 -6.19 -9.38
CA MET A 88 9.51 -6.85 -8.07
C MET A 88 8.10 -7.28 -7.66
N THR A 89 7.09 -6.56 -8.13
CA THR A 89 5.70 -6.99 -7.96
C THR A 89 5.44 -8.31 -8.70
N LEU A 90 5.95 -8.45 -9.92
CA LEU A 90 5.81 -9.69 -10.70
C LEU A 90 6.61 -10.85 -10.09
N TRP A 91 7.83 -10.58 -9.62
CA TRP A 91 8.67 -11.58 -8.94
C TRP A 91 8.03 -12.14 -7.67
N SER A 92 7.19 -11.37 -6.96
CA SER A 92 6.47 -11.85 -5.78
C SER A 92 5.42 -12.93 -6.07
N LEU A 93 5.11 -13.16 -7.35
CA LEU A 93 4.11 -14.11 -7.83
C LEU A 93 4.72 -15.36 -8.49
N VAL A 94 6.05 -15.39 -8.64
CA VAL A 94 6.83 -16.53 -9.14
C VAL A 94 6.93 -17.59 -8.05
#